data_AF-R6A5V9-F1
#
_entry.id   AF-R6A5V9-F1
#
_cell.length_a   1.000
_cell.length_b   1.000
_cell.length_c   1.000
_cell.angle_alpha   90.00
_cell.angle_beta   90.00
_cell.angle_gamma   90.00
#
_symmetry.space_group_name_H-M   'P 1'
#
loop_
_entity.id
_entity.type
_entity.pdbx_description
1 polymer ?
#
loop_
_entity_poly.entity_id
_entity_poly.type
_entity_poly.pdbx_seq_one_letter_code
_entity_poly.pdbx_strand_id
1 'polypeptide(L)'
;MSKIDYYQIALDKAKELGYDTIRYAGERNGWRYFHLIKYSLIGKKVGLPQYVRIDCNGIVLNLEEIDDILWALHQEISLNNL
;
A
#
# COMPACT_ATOMS: atom_id res chain seq x y z
N MET A 1 -1.89 -24.59 7.35
CA MET A 1 -1.20 -23.29 7.19
C MET A 1 -2.13 -22.22 7.70
N SER A 2 -1.71 -21.44 8.70
CA SER A 2 -2.46 -20.24 9.08
C SER A 2 -2.51 -19.29 7.89
N LYS A 3 -3.70 -18.77 7.59
CA LYS A 3 -3.89 -17.78 6.52
C LYS A 3 -3.08 -16.53 6.91
N ILE A 4 -2.18 -16.09 6.04
CA ILE A 4 -1.42 -14.86 6.26
C ILE A 4 -2.40 -13.68 6.23
N ASP A 5 -2.36 -12.86 7.26
CA ASP A 5 -3.14 -11.64 7.35
C ASP A 5 -2.35 -10.46 6.75
N TYR A 6 -2.45 -10.32 5.43
CA TYR A 6 -1.78 -9.25 4.69
C TYR A 6 -2.19 -7.86 5.14
N TYR A 7 -3.43 -7.69 5.62
CA TYR A 7 -3.93 -6.41 6.08
C TYR A 7 -3.24 -6.01 7.38
N GLN A 8 -3.15 -6.94 8.34
CA GLN A 8 -2.46 -6.69 9.60
C GLN A 8 -0.96 -6.40 9.38
N ILE A 9 -0.29 -7.18 8.52
CA ILE A 9 1.13 -6.97 8.19
C ILE A 9 1.35 -5.58 7.58
N ALA A 10 0.51 -5.17 6.63
CA ALA A 10 0.59 -3.85 6.01
C ALA A 10 0.33 -2.73 7.03
N LEU A 11 -0.66 -2.91 7.91
CA LEU A 11 -1.02 -1.94 8.94
C LEU A 11 0.11 -1.77 9.98
N ASP A 12 0.74 -2.86 10.40
CA ASP A 12 1.86 -2.82 11.34
C ASP A 12 3.05 -2.08 10.71
N LYS A 13 3.34 -2.35 9.43
CA LYS A 13 4.38 -1.61 8.70
C LYS A 13 4.03 -0.13 8.54
N ALA A 14 2.78 0.20 8.26
CA ALA A 14 2.34 1.59 8.14
C ALA A 14 2.59 2.36 9.45
N LYS A 15 2.24 1.76 10.60
CA LYS A 15 2.48 2.36 11.92
C LYS A 15 3.97 2.51 12.23
N GLU A 16 4.79 1.51 11.90
CA GLU A 16 6.25 1.58 12.04
C GLU A 16 6.83 2.78 11.27
N LEU A 17 6.31 3.04 10.07
CA LEU A 17 6.72 4.16 9.22
C LEU A 17 6.06 5.50 9.59
N GLY A 18 5.19 5.53 10.61
CA GLY A 18 4.52 6.75 11.08
C GLY A 18 3.33 7.19 10.22
N TYR A 19 2.67 6.25 9.54
CA TYR A 19 1.39 6.41 8.85
C TYR A 19 0.23 5.94 9.76
N ASP A 20 -0.97 6.44 9.47
CA ASP A 20 -2.14 6.25 10.32
C ASP A 20 -2.92 4.98 9.95
N THR A 21 -3.01 4.68 8.65
CA THR A 21 -3.80 3.56 8.14
C THR A 21 -3.31 3.10 6.76
N ILE A 22 -3.97 2.08 6.23
CA ILE A 22 -3.71 1.51 4.91
C ILE A 22 -4.96 1.41 4.06
N ARG A 23 -4.78 1.37 2.74
CA ARG A 23 -5.82 0.99 1.78
C ARG A 23 -5.29 -0.03 0.78
N TYR A 24 -6.08 -1.05 0.48
CA TYR A 24 -5.71 -2.03 -0.54
C TYR A 24 -5.74 -1.42 -1.94
N ALA A 25 -4.66 -1.65 -2.69
CA ALA A 25 -4.42 -1.08 -4.01
C ALA A 25 -4.33 -2.14 -5.12
N GLY A 26 -4.68 -3.40 -4.83
CA GLY A 26 -4.75 -4.49 -5.82
C GLY A 26 -3.66 -5.54 -5.68
N GLU A 27 -3.71 -6.55 -6.56
CA GLU A 27 -2.75 -7.65 -6.62
C GLU A 27 -2.20 -7.77 -8.05
N ARG A 28 -0.88 -7.91 -8.19
CA ARG A 28 -0.20 -8.12 -9.48
C ARG A 28 1.05 -8.97 -9.29
N ASN A 29 1.25 -9.94 -10.17
CA ASN A 29 2.44 -10.82 -10.16
C ASN A 29 2.70 -11.50 -8.79
N GLY A 30 1.64 -11.87 -8.06
CA GLY A 30 1.73 -12.48 -6.73
C GLY A 30 2.04 -11.51 -5.58
N TRP A 31 2.06 -10.20 -5.86
CA TRP A 31 2.26 -9.14 -4.88
C TRP A 31 0.95 -8.42 -4.59
N ARG A 32 0.64 -8.21 -3.30
CA ARG A 32 -0.49 -7.40 -2.84
C ARG A 32 -0.02 -6.01 -2.46
N TYR A 33 -0.63 -4.99 -3.03
CA TYR A 33 -0.24 -3.60 -2.87
C TYR A 33 -1.15 -2.89 -1.87
N PHE A 34 -0.55 -2.06 -1.02
CA PHE A 34 -1.26 -1.27 -0.01
C PHE A 34 -0.72 0.16 0.00
N HIS A 35 -1.63 1.13 -0.11
CA HIS A 35 -1.35 2.55 0.08
C HIS A 35 -1.18 2.84 1.58
N LEU A 36 -0.11 3.53 1.94
CA LEU A 36 0.11 4.08 3.28
C LEU A 36 -0.53 5.46 3.39
N ILE A 37 -1.52 5.61 4.27
CA ILE A 37 -2.30 6.84 4.41
C ILE A 37 -1.93 7.55 5.69
N LYS A 38 -1.62 8.83 5.56
CA LYS A 38 -1.45 9.75 6.68
C LYS A 38 -2.50 10.85 6.60
N TYR A 39 -3.44 10.88 7.54
CA TYR A 39 -4.59 11.78 7.50
C TYR A 39 -4.19 13.24 7.44
N SER A 40 -3.10 13.61 8.12
CA SER A 40 -2.56 14.97 8.13
C SER A 40 -2.00 15.45 6.77
N LEU A 41 -1.82 14.54 5.81
CA LEU A 41 -1.34 14.80 4.46
C LEU A 41 -2.46 14.82 3.41
N ILE A 42 -3.67 14.38 3.75
CA ILE A 42 -4.80 14.36 2.82
C ILE A 42 -5.12 15.80 2.38
N GLY A 43 -5.26 16.00 1.07
CA GLY A 43 -5.50 17.32 0.48
C GLY A 43 -4.26 18.22 0.39
N LYS A 44 -3.09 17.76 0.83
CA LYS A 44 -1.83 18.50 0.72
C LYS A 44 -0.97 17.95 -0.42
N LYS A 45 -0.25 18.84 -1.09
CA LYS A 45 0.70 18.46 -2.14
C LYS A 45 2.03 18.03 -1.51
N VAL A 46 2.18 16.72 -1.28
CA VAL A 46 3.35 16.13 -0.56
C VAL A 46 4.21 15.21 -1.42
N GLY A 47 3.96 15.16 -2.74
CA GLY A 47 4.69 14.30 -3.68
C GLY A 47 3.89 13.07 -4.06
N LEU A 48 4.60 12.00 -4.45
CA LEU A 48 3.98 10.74 -4.84
C LEU A 48 3.42 9.98 -3.62
N PRO A 49 2.24 9.35 -3.77
CA PRO A 49 1.69 8.48 -2.75
C PRO A 49 2.64 7.31 -2.45
N GLN A 50 2.64 6.87 -1.19
CA GLN A 50 3.57 5.86 -0.69
C GLN A 50 2.84 4.52 -0.59
N TYR A 51 3.44 3.47 -1.15
CA TYR A 51 2.86 2.14 -1.16
C TYR A 51 3.86 1.11 -0.63
N VAL A 52 3.32 0.02 -0.13
CA VAL A 52 4.06 -1.22 0.15
C VAL A 52 3.46 -2.36 -0.66
N ARG A 53 4.28 -3.36 -0.98
CA ARG A 53 3.83 -4.63 -1.54
C ARG A 53 4.21 -5.79 -0.65
N ILE A 54 3.35 -6.80 -0.61
CA ILE A 54 3.54 -7.99 0.21
C ILE A 54 3.45 -9.24 -0.67
N ASP A 55 4.45 -10.11 -0.59
CA ASP A 55 4.46 -11.38 -1.33
C ASP A 55 3.57 -12.46 -0.68
N CYS A 56 3.52 -13.64 -1.27
CA CYS A 56 2.77 -14.76 -0.72
C CYS A 56 3.30 -15.29 0.62
N ASN A 57 4.54 -14.96 1.01
CA ASN A 57 5.16 -15.36 2.26
C ASN A 57 5.00 -14.32 3.38
N GLY A 58 4.42 -13.15 3.08
CA GLY A 58 4.26 -12.05 4.05
C GLY A 58 5.45 -11.08 4.11
N ILE A 59 6.39 -11.16 3.16
CA ILE A 59 7.53 -10.24 3.06
C ILE A 59 7.05 -8.90 2.52
N VAL A 60 7.29 -7.84 3.29
CA VAL A 60 6.92 -6.46 2.93
C VAL A 60 8.09 -5.75 2.26
N LEU A 61 7.83 -5.14 1.11
CA LEU A 61 8.77 -4.27 0.40
C LEU A 61 8.13 -2.90 0.17
N ASN A 62 8.92 -1.84 0.36
CA ASN A 62 8.53 -0.50 -0.05
C ASN A 62 8.53 -0.40 -1.58
N LEU A 63 7.61 0.38 -2.14
CA LEU A 63 7.63 0.73 -3.56
C LEU A 63 8.46 1.99 -3.76
N GLU A 64 9.55 1.87 -4.53
CA GLU A 64 10.40 3.01 -4.94
C GLU A 64 10.31 3.29 -6.45
N GLU A 65 9.97 2.26 -7.24
CA GLU A 65 9.81 2.32 -8.70
C GLU A 65 8.55 3.13 -9.08
N ILE A 66 8.74 4.22 -9.84
CA ILE A 66 7.65 5.15 -10.21
C ILE A 66 6.54 4.44 -10.99
N ASP A 67 6.87 3.56 -11.93
CA ASP A 67 5.88 2.85 -12.74
C ASP A 67 4.98 1.93 -11.89
N ASP A 68 5.54 1.32 -10.85
CA ASP A 68 4.79 0.49 -9.90
C ASP A 68 3.88 1.35 -9.01
N ILE A 69 4.38 2.52 -8.58
CA ILE A 69 3.59 3.49 -7.80
C ILE A 69 2.41 4.01 -8.63
N LEU A 70 2.66 4.40 -9.89
CA LEU A 70 1.62 4.89 -10.79
C LEU A 70 0.60 3.80 -11.11
N TRP A 71 1.04 2.56 -11.32
CA TRP A 71 0.13 1.44 -11.52
C TRP A 71 -0.75 1.21 -10.29
N ALA A 72 -0.16 1.16 -9.09
CA ALA A 72 -0.88 0.95 -7.84
C ALA A 72 -1.89 2.08 -7.57
N LEU A 73 -1.53 3.32 -7.88
CA LEU A 73 -2.41 4.48 -7.79
C LEU A 73 -3.62 4.35 -8.72
N HIS A 74 -3.41 4.04 -10.01
CA HIS A 74 -4.51 3.84 -10.95
C HIS A 74 -5.43 2.70 -10.51
N GLN A 75 -4.84 1.61 -10.02
CA GLN A 75 -5.59 0.46 -9.53
C GLN A 75 -6.39 0.80 -8.28
N GLU A 76 -5.82 1.56 -7.33
CA GLU A 76 -6.50 2.03 -6.13
C GLU A 76 -7.70 2.91 -6.48
N ILE A 77 -7.53 3.88 -7.39
CA ILE A 77 -8.60 4.77 -7.87
C ILE A 77 -9.73 3.94 -8.47
N SER A 78 -9.39 2.99 -9.34
CA SER A 78 -10.37 2.10 -9.99
C SER A 78 -11.10 1.19 -8.99
N LEU A 79 -10.43 0.70 -7.95
CA LEU A 79 -11.03 -0.20 -6.96
C LEU A 79 -11.92 0.53 -5.95
N ASN A 80 -11.59 1.78 -5.62
CA ASN A 80 -12.22 2.52 -4.53
C ASN A 80 -13.12 3.67 -5.01
N ASN A 81 -13.30 3.84 -6.34
CA ASN A 81 -14.09 4.91 -6.97
C ASN A 81 -13.74 6.31 -6.42
N LEU A 82 -12.44 6.60 -6.36
CA LEU A 82 -11.87 7.86 -5.81
C LEU A 82 -11.84 8.99 -6.83
#